data_AF-A0A956C2Z4-F1
#
_entry.id   AF-A0A956C2Z4-F1
#
_cell.length_a   1.000
_cell.length_b   1.000
_cell.length_c   1.000
_cell.angle_alpha   90.00
_cell.angle_beta   90.00
_cell.angle_gamma   90.00
#
_symmetry.space_group_name_H-M   'P 1'
#
loop_
_entity.id
_entity.type
_entity.pdbx_description
1 polymer ?
#
loop_
_entity_poly.entity_id
_entity_poly.type
_entity_poly.pdbx_seq_one_letter_code
_entity_poly.pdbx_strand_id
1 'polypeptide(L)'
;MRSAGTHALRLGAVLLAGAALRCSLVTDLDGLSGGSASASSTDASAPEAGTGVITQPDGSLLLRDTTRADFDAGLHSGTKTEADSVTLADGGAGRFRSRVHDAGREVTFVSLAWTPAAPYGKPLPNNAGRETGYVRDGLDMRGNVALFHFDGAEGPLTNATDTSGANNDGAAASRDRIVAGGVVGNALADDVADYVKIPVPTESKLNFGVADVTWAYWVRSTEDCPSANPPKGNRVHLGMEESGGNSTHVWLGCTSIGDACPAPDGTGRAGGTWCAERAVTEDCASFCGRTRINDGAWHHVVLVKRGHAPGSLRLFVDGKVDAPDTPIAFKEPIVVRSDTDFGVGGFSRGTFPAAGDFDEVAMWARALDDDEVGAVHRRATLRLSLRVRVCASADCSDDPPFVGGPAGVPFADPAGVPTPPAPAALAGLGRGRYIQYEAELSSATPRATPELMDVSIVARP
;
A
#
# COMPACT_ATOMS: atom_id res chain seq x y z
N MET A 1 -17.59 72.73 10.11
CA MET A 1 -18.17 73.19 11.40
C MET A 1 -18.56 71.92 12.17
N ARG A 2 -17.78 71.49 13.18
CA ARG A 2 -18.01 71.64 14.64
C ARG A 2 -19.45 71.25 15.06
N SER A 3 -19.75 70.42 16.06
CA SER A 3 -19.00 69.78 17.16
C SER A 3 -19.87 68.61 17.73
N ALA A 4 -19.31 67.45 18.11
CA ALA A 4 -18.88 67.01 19.45
C ALA A 4 -19.98 66.52 20.42
N GLY A 5 -19.75 65.34 21.02
CA GLY A 5 -20.50 64.75 22.13
C GLY A 5 -20.06 63.32 22.47
N THR A 6 -19.07 63.21 23.36
CA THR A 6 -18.37 62.04 23.91
C THR A 6 -19.18 61.17 24.91
N HIS A 7 -18.88 59.87 24.99
CA HIS A 7 -18.65 59.14 26.27
C HIS A 7 -17.86 57.83 26.05
N ALA A 8 -16.88 57.61 26.93
CA ALA A 8 -15.91 56.51 27.06
C ALA A 8 -16.49 55.34 27.92
N LEU A 9 -15.89 54.19 28.26
CA LEU A 9 -14.60 53.50 28.12
C LEU A 9 -14.88 52.05 28.65
N ARG A 10 -14.20 51.00 28.13
CA ARG A 10 -13.46 49.96 28.91
C ARG A 10 -13.12 48.75 28.02
N LEU A 11 -11.82 48.64 27.70
CA LEU A 11 -11.15 47.41 27.25
C LEU A 11 -10.81 46.55 28.47
N GLY A 12 -11.00 45.24 28.36
CA GLY A 12 -10.40 44.22 29.23
C GLY A 12 -9.61 43.24 28.38
N ALA A 13 -8.28 43.31 28.43
CA ALA A 13 -7.38 42.32 27.88
C ALA A 13 -7.15 41.21 28.91
N VAL A 14 -7.25 39.95 28.49
CA VAL A 14 -6.92 38.78 29.31
C VAL A 14 -5.57 38.24 28.82
N LEU A 15 -4.53 38.44 29.64
CA LEU A 15 -3.33 37.61 29.64
C LEU A 15 -3.59 36.41 30.57
N LEU A 16 -3.30 35.19 30.11
CA LEU A 16 -2.96 34.10 31.03
C LEU A 16 -1.70 33.39 30.54
N ALA A 17 -0.68 33.44 31.40
CA ALA A 17 0.49 32.57 31.40
C ALA A 17 0.19 31.32 32.26
N GLY A 18 0.81 30.20 31.92
CA GLY A 18 0.83 28.96 32.72
C GLY A 18 1.64 27.89 31.98
N ALA A 19 2.95 27.82 32.20
CA ALA A 19 3.62 27.03 33.25
C ALA A 19 3.62 25.52 32.92
N ALA A 20 4.76 25.07 32.42
CA ALA A 20 5.15 23.66 32.39
C ALA A 20 5.39 23.16 33.82
N LEU A 21 4.77 22.04 34.19
CA LEU A 21 5.15 21.32 35.41
C LEU A 21 5.42 19.85 35.09
N ARG A 22 6.68 19.47 35.32
CA ARG A 22 7.18 18.11 35.45
C ARG A 22 6.50 17.46 36.66
N CYS A 23 6.09 16.20 36.54
CA CYS A 23 5.71 15.39 37.70
C CYS A 23 6.77 14.30 37.89
N SER A 24 7.62 14.52 38.89
CA SER A 24 8.43 13.49 39.54
C SER A 24 7.88 13.39 40.96
N LEU A 25 7.37 12.23 41.35
CA LEU A 25 7.07 11.92 42.74
C LEU A 25 7.71 10.59 43.10
N VAL A 26 8.85 10.74 43.78
CA VAL A 26 9.45 9.76 44.68
C VAL A 26 8.76 9.94 46.03
N THR A 27 8.29 8.85 46.62
CA THR A 27 8.06 8.79 48.08
C THR A 27 8.63 7.49 48.59
N ASP A 28 9.63 7.66 49.45
CA ASP A 28 10.26 6.66 50.30
C ASP A 28 9.26 5.94 51.20
N LEU A 29 9.50 4.64 51.41
CA LEU A 29 9.08 3.91 52.59
C LEU A 29 10.16 2.85 52.88
N ASP A 30 11.10 3.23 53.74
CA ASP A 30 12.07 2.35 54.35
C ASP A 30 11.42 1.49 55.43
N GLY A 31 11.85 0.22 55.48
CA GLY A 31 11.98 -0.54 56.71
C GLY A 31 10.98 -1.68 56.92
N LEU A 32 11.37 -2.89 56.51
CA LEU A 32 11.42 -4.05 57.41
C LEU A 32 12.36 -5.12 56.84
N SER A 33 13.26 -5.56 57.70
CA SER A 33 14.45 -6.38 57.49
C SER A 33 14.18 -7.88 57.29
N GLY A 34 15.05 -8.53 56.52
CA GLY A 34 15.58 -9.86 56.85
C GLY A 34 15.38 -10.95 55.80
N GLY A 35 16.47 -11.38 55.15
CA GLY A 35 16.49 -12.62 54.36
C GLY A 35 17.52 -12.63 53.24
N SER A 36 18.78 -12.89 53.58
CA SER A 36 19.90 -13.04 52.65
C SER A 36 19.74 -14.23 51.70
N ALA A 37 19.88 -14.00 50.39
CA ALA A 37 20.37 -15.00 49.44
C ALA A 37 21.16 -14.29 48.34
N SER A 38 22.45 -14.59 48.29
CA SER A 38 23.43 -14.13 47.32
C SER A 38 23.12 -14.63 45.90
N ALA A 39 23.07 -13.75 44.93
CA ALA A 39 23.28 -14.08 43.52
C ALA A 39 24.27 -13.09 42.91
N SER A 40 25.39 -13.64 42.46
CA SER A 40 26.52 -12.96 41.86
C SER A 40 26.12 -12.18 40.61
N SER A 41 26.51 -10.90 40.58
CA SER A 41 26.52 -10.09 39.37
C SER A 41 27.56 -10.63 38.39
N THR A 42 27.12 -11.21 37.28
CA THR A 42 27.95 -11.33 36.09
C THR A 42 27.57 -10.22 35.12
N ASP A 43 28.44 -9.22 35.10
CA ASP A 43 28.83 -8.38 33.96
C ASP A 43 27.94 -8.48 32.72
N ALA A 44 27.08 -7.47 32.54
CA ALA A 44 26.51 -7.14 31.23
C ALA A 44 27.51 -6.22 30.52
N SER A 45 28.59 -6.82 30.00
CA SER A 45 29.45 -6.16 29.04
C SER A 45 28.69 -6.01 27.71
N ALA A 46 28.71 -4.80 27.17
CA ALA A 46 28.21 -4.48 25.83
C ALA A 46 28.82 -5.46 24.80
N PRO A 47 28.07 -5.93 23.80
CA PRO A 47 28.64 -6.84 22.82
C PRO A 47 29.71 -6.10 22.02
N GLU A 48 30.94 -6.58 22.07
CA GLU A 48 31.91 -6.39 21.01
C GLU A 48 31.27 -6.81 19.67
N ALA A 49 31.70 -6.23 18.55
CA ALA A 49 31.22 -6.56 17.21
C ALA A 49 31.41 -8.06 16.91
N GLY A 50 30.46 -8.89 17.35
CA GLY A 50 30.49 -10.33 17.23
C GLY A 50 30.36 -10.73 15.78
N THR A 51 30.86 -11.91 15.43
CA THR A 51 30.76 -12.50 14.08
C THR A 51 29.33 -12.75 13.61
N GLY A 52 28.31 -12.42 14.41
CA GLY A 52 26.90 -12.67 14.12
C GLY A 52 26.49 -14.14 14.27
N VAL A 53 27.39 -15.02 14.71
CA VAL A 53 27.17 -16.48 14.78
C VAL A 53 26.89 -16.94 16.20
N ILE A 54 25.74 -17.60 16.39
CA ILE A 54 25.26 -18.12 17.67
C ILE A 54 25.09 -19.64 17.56
N THR A 55 25.77 -20.41 18.42
CA THR A 55 25.52 -21.85 18.52
C THR A 55 24.22 -22.09 19.31
N GLN A 56 23.26 -22.78 18.69
CA GLN A 56 21.99 -23.12 19.30
C GLN A 56 22.11 -24.39 20.17
N PRO A 57 21.17 -24.61 21.13
CA PRO A 57 21.18 -25.80 21.99
C PRO A 57 21.12 -27.14 21.24
N ASP A 58 20.54 -27.15 20.04
CA ASP A 58 20.46 -28.34 19.17
C ASP A 58 21.75 -28.57 18.36
N GLY A 59 22.79 -27.76 18.57
CA GLY A 59 24.08 -27.82 17.89
C GLY A 59 24.11 -27.16 16.51
N SER A 60 22.99 -26.59 16.05
CA SER A 60 22.95 -25.76 14.84
C SER A 60 23.58 -24.38 15.09
N LEU A 61 23.91 -23.68 14.01
CA LEU A 61 24.43 -22.32 14.04
C LEU A 61 23.38 -21.37 13.49
N LEU A 62 23.17 -20.25 14.17
CA LEU A 62 22.36 -19.12 13.72
C LEU A 62 23.29 -17.97 13.37
N LEU A 63 23.33 -17.58 12.11
CA LEU A 63 24.05 -16.42 11.61
C LEU A 63 23.03 -15.30 11.42
N ARG A 64 23.18 -14.16 12.09
CA ARG A 64 22.13 -13.15 12.19
C ARG A 64 22.67 -11.73 12.10
N ASP A 65 21.99 -10.89 11.33
CA ASP A 65 22.20 -9.45 11.26
C ASP A 65 20.88 -8.75 11.64
N THR A 66 20.91 -7.95 12.71
CA THR A 66 19.71 -7.29 13.28
C THR A 66 19.94 -5.87 13.76
N THR A 67 21.20 -5.44 13.82
CA THR A 67 21.59 -4.16 14.42
C THR A 67 22.22 -3.28 13.36
N ARG A 68 22.27 -1.97 13.64
CA ARG A 68 23.07 -1.03 12.85
C ARG A 68 24.50 -1.53 12.60
N ALA A 69 25.16 -2.06 13.63
CA ALA A 69 26.55 -2.51 13.52
C ALA A 69 26.71 -3.69 12.55
N ASP A 70 25.72 -4.61 12.54
CA ASP A 70 25.71 -5.73 11.60
C ASP A 70 25.57 -5.26 10.15
N PHE A 71 24.64 -4.33 9.91
CA PHE A 71 24.40 -3.79 8.57
C PHE A 71 25.53 -2.86 8.10
N ASP A 72 26.08 -2.00 8.97
CA ASP A 72 27.23 -1.13 8.65
C ASP A 72 28.50 -1.92 8.31
N ALA A 73 28.61 -3.19 8.72
CA ALA A 73 29.70 -4.07 8.34
C ALA A 73 29.57 -4.62 6.90
N GLY A 74 28.43 -4.42 6.24
CA GLY A 74 28.19 -4.79 4.85
C GLY A 74 28.62 -3.73 3.84
N LEU A 75 28.45 -4.06 2.55
CA LEU A 75 28.69 -3.16 1.43
C LEU A 75 27.37 -2.58 0.92
N HIS A 76 27.30 -1.25 0.89
CA HIS A 76 26.14 -0.52 0.42
C HIS A 76 26.37 0.04 -1.00
N SER A 77 25.41 -0.18 -1.90
CA SER A 77 25.35 0.44 -3.23
C SER A 77 23.95 0.99 -3.46
N GLY A 78 23.77 2.31 -3.34
CA GLY A 78 22.44 2.94 -3.38
C GLY A 78 21.55 2.64 -2.16
N THR A 79 22.11 1.99 -1.13
CA THR A 79 21.47 1.71 0.15
C THR A 79 22.22 2.40 1.29
N LYS A 80 21.64 2.41 2.48
CA LYS A 80 22.25 2.85 3.73
C LYS A 80 21.63 2.11 4.91
N THR A 81 22.29 2.19 6.06
CA THR A 81 21.70 1.77 7.33
C THR A 81 21.00 2.96 8.00
N GLU A 82 19.71 2.85 8.26
CA GLU A 82 18.88 3.82 8.97
C GLU A 82 18.27 3.13 10.20
N ALA A 83 18.38 3.73 11.40
CA ALA A 83 18.18 3.00 12.66
C ALA A 83 18.89 1.62 12.66
N ASP A 84 18.16 0.52 12.84
CA ASP A 84 18.61 -0.87 12.78
C ASP A 84 18.07 -1.59 11.51
N SER A 85 17.92 -0.88 10.39
CA SER A 85 17.44 -1.46 9.12
C SER A 85 18.23 -0.99 7.91
N VAL A 86 18.20 -1.78 6.83
CA VAL A 86 18.74 -1.40 5.52
C VAL A 86 17.63 -0.73 4.70
N THR A 87 17.93 0.45 4.18
CA THR A 87 17.02 1.27 3.35
C THR A 87 17.72 1.75 2.08
N LEU A 88 16.97 2.38 1.16
CA LEU A 88 17.52 3.15 0.05
C LEU A 88 18.19 4.44 0.57
N ALA A 89 19.29 4.84 -0.06
CA ALA A 89 20.02 6.06 0.29
C ALA A 89 19.37 7.31 -0.31
N ASP A 90 19.37 7.45 -1.64
CA ASP A 90 18.84 8.63 -2.37
C ASP A 90 18.33 8.28 -3.79
N GLY A 91 17.95 7.02 -4.06
CA GLY A 91 17.55 6.55 -5.39
C GLY A 91 16.34 5.61 -5.39
N GLY A 92 15.87 5.23 -6.57
CA GLY A 92 14.75 4.28 -6.76
C GLY A 92 15.14 2.81 -6.66
N ALA A 93 16.44 2.49 -6.56
CA ALA A 93 16.92 1.13 -6.38
C ALA A 93 18.28 1.11 -5.69
N GLY A 94 18.58 0.01 -5.01
CA GLY A 94 19.83 -0.19 -4.29
C GLY A 94 20.07 -1.66 -3.96
N ARG A 95 21.33 -1.98 -3.69
CA ARG A 95 21.81 -3.30 -3.30
C ARG A 95 22.57 -3.18 -1.98
N PHE A 96 22.32 -4.08 -1.07
CA PHE A 96 23.09 -4.27 0.15
C PHE A 96 23.67 -5.67 0.14
N ARG A 97 24.97 -5.80 0.34
CA ARG A 97 25.65 -7.09 0.45
C ARG A 97 26.18 -7.22 1.87
N SER A 98 25.77 -8.27 2.58
CA SER A 98 26.20 -8.47 3.96
C SER A 98 27.71 -8.61 4.07
N ARG A 99 28.25 -8.50 5.28
CA ARG A 99 29.57 -9.10 5.57
C ARG A 99 29.57 -10.59 5.22
N VAL A 100 30.77 -11.16 5.08
CA VAL A 100 30.89 -12.62 4.98
C VAL A 100 30.73 -13.20 6.38
N HIS A 101 29.77 -14.12 6.52
CA HIS A 101 29.50 -14.83 7.74
C HIS A 101 30.33 -16.12 7.79
N ASP A 102 31.16 -16.29 8.82
CA ASP A 102 32.02 -17.46 9.02
C ASP A 102 31.42 -18.44 10.05
N ALA A 103 30.99 -19.62 9.60
CA ALA A 103 30.46 -20.68 10.45
C ALA A 103 31.53 -21.37 11.33
N GLY A 104 32.81 -21.01 11.19
CA GLY A 104 33.97 -21.57 11.90
C GLY A 104 34.39 -22.96 11.43
N ARG A 105 33.52 -23.66 10.69
CA ARG A 105 33.73 -24.99 10.12
C ARG A 105 32.85 -25.15 8.87
N GLU A 106 33.11 -26.20 8.11
CA GLU A 106 32.22 -26.59 7.03
C GLU A 106 30.87 -27.07 7.59
N VAL A 107 29.79 -26.50 7.08
CA VAL A 107 28.41 -26.76 7.48
C VAL A 107 27.52 -26.86 6.25
N THR A 108 26.29 -27.35 6.46
CA THR A 108 25.19 -27.22 5.51
C THR A 108 24.32 -26.04 5.92
N PHE A 109 24.17 -25.04 5.06
CA PHE A 109 23.20 -23.95 5.27
C PHE A 109 21.79 -24.45 4.92
N VAL A 110 20.85 -24.31 5.86
CA VAL A 110 19.54 -25.00 5.84
C VAL A 110 18.40 -24.05 5.49
N SER A 111 18.37 -22.87 6.10
CA SER A 111 17.29 -21.92 5.87
C SER A 111 17.74 -20.47 5.95
N LEU A 112 16.99 -19.62 5.25
CA LEU A 112 17.07 -18.17 5.28
C LEU A 112 15.72 -17.63 5.77
N ALA A 113 15.74 -16.74 6.76
CA ALA A 113 14.60 -15.94 7.17
C ALA A 113 14.99 -14.45 7.10
N TRP A 114 14.02 -13.61 6.78
CA TRP A 114 14.21 -12.16 6.82
C TRP A 114 12.93 -11.48 7.29
N THR A 115 13.07 -10.32 7.92
CA THR A 115 11.93 -9.51 8.38
C THR A 115 11.87 -8.21 7.57
N PRO A 116 10.95 -8.10 6.60
CA PRO A 116 10.59 -6.81 6.02
C PRO A 116 9.75 -6.00 7.00
N ALA A 117 9.86 -4.67 6.97
CA ALA A 117 9.02 -3.84 7.83
C ALA A 117 7.52 -3.84 7.43
N ALA A 118 7.22 -4.14 6.16
CA ALA A 118 5.91 -4.08 5.54
C ALA A 118 5.76 -5.10 4.39
N PRO A 119 4.52 -5.42 3.95
CA PRO A 119 4.24 -6.43 2.92
C PRO A 119 4.58 -5.96 1.49
N TYR A 120 5.86 -5.79 1.19
CA TYR A 120 6.35 -5.25 -0.08
C TYR A 120 6.13 -6.22 -1.25
N GLY A 121 5.54 -5.73 -2.34
CA GLY A 121 5.28 -6.49 -3.57
C GLY A 121 4.14 -7.50 -3.47
N LYS A 122 3.33 -7.46 -2.42
CA LYS A 122 2.22 -8.39 -2.22
C LYS A 122 0.90 -7.82 -2.74
N PRO A 123 0.03 -8.67 -3.32
CA PRO A 123 -1.33 -8.28 -3.65
C PRO A 123 -2.12 -7.95 -2.38
N LEU A 124 -3.28 -7.31 -2.54
CA LEU A 124 -4.20 -7.13 -1.41
C LEU A 124 -4.68 -8.49 -0.84
N PRO A 125 -4.92 -8.62 0.48
CA PRO A 125 -5.36 -9.89 1.04
C PRO A 125 -6.77 -10.29 0.60
N ASN A 126 -6.90 -11.51 0.07
CA ASN A 126 -8.19 -12.14 -0.25
C ASN A 126 -9.09 -12.31 0.97
N ASN A 127 -10.39 -12.53 0.72
CA ASN A 127 -11.40 -12.98 1.69
C ASN A 127 -11.52 -12.08 2.93
N ALA A 128 -11.45 -10.76 2.74
CA ALA A 128 -11.41 -9.77 3.82
C ALA A 128 -10.31 -10.07 4.86
N GLY A 129 -9.20 -10.66 4.40
CA GLY A 129 -8.08 -11.10 5.24
C GLY A 129 -7.38 -9.95 5.96
N ARG A 130 -6.78 -10.29 7.10
CA ARG A 130 -5.99 -9.35 7.90
C ARG A 130 -4.54 -9.79 7.94
N GLU A 131 -3.64 -8.87 7.64
CA GLU A 131 -2.22 -9.08 7.82
C GLU A 131 -1.77 -8.79 9.25
N THR A 132 -0.84 -9.59 9.74
CA THR A 132 -0.28 -9.49 11.10
C THR A 132 1.20 -9.77 11.10
N GLY A 133 1.94 -9.24 12.09
CA GLY A 133 3.38 -9.50 12.24
C GLY A 133 4.30 -8.52 11.50
N TYR A 134 3.79 -7.74 10.54
CA TYR A 134 4.51 -6.59 10.01
C TYR A 134 4.50 -5.44 11.03
N VAL A 135 5.61 -4.71 11.12
CA VAL A 135 5.72 -3.56 12.06
C VAL A 135 4.98 -2.33 11.53
N ARG A 136 4.78 -2.22 10.21
CA ARG A 136 3.96 -1.19 9.56
C ARG A 136 3.28 -1.72 8.30
N ASP A 137 2.30 -0.97 7.80
CA ASP A 137 1.60 -1.18 6.52
C ASP A 137 0.92 -2.56 6.32
N GLY A 138 0.71 -3.31 7.40
CA GLY A 138 -0.17 -4.48 7.39
C GLY A 138 -1.63 -4.03 7.27
N LEU A 139 -2.36 -4.59 6.31
CA LEU A 139 -3.74 -4.19 6.04
C LEU A 139 -4.77 -5.07 6.74
N ASP A 140 -5.90 -4.45 7.07
CA ASP A 140 -7.11 -5.13 7.53
C ASP A 140 -8.20 -4.97 6.47
N MET A 141 -8.45 -6.02 5.69
CA MET A 141 -9.42 -5.96 4.60
C MET A 141 -10.87 -6.16 5.07
N ARG A 142 -11.17 -6.09 6.39
CA ARG A 142 -12.56 -6.08 6.86
C ARG A 142 -13.36 -4.97 6.19
N GLY A 143 -14.58 -5.31 5.78
CA GLY A 143 -15.44 -4.41 5.03
C GLY A 143 -15.08 -4.28 3.54
N ASN A 144 -14.05 -4.97 3.03
CA ASN A 144 -13.85 -5.12 1.59
C ASN A 144 -15.01 -5.94 1.01
N VAL A 145 -15.63 -5.41 -0.05
CA VAL A 145 -16.83 -5.96 -0.68
C VAL A 145 -16.63 -6.25 -2.17
N ALA A 146 -15.50 -5.86 -2.73
CA ALA A 146 -15.06 -6.30 -4.05
C ALA A 146 -13.53 -6.20 -4.11
N LEU A 147 -12.87 -7.20 -4.70
CA LEU A 147 -11.43 -7.20 -4.95
C LEU A 147 -11.12 -7.97 -6.24
N PHE A 148 -10.57 -7.29 -7.23
CA PHE A 148 -10.15 -7.86 -8.50
C PHE A 148 -8.66 -7.61 -8.71
N HIS A 149 -7.87 -8.66 -8.61
CA HIS A 149 -6.43 -8.62 -8.88
C HIS A 149 -6.10 -8.63 -10.38
N PHE A 150 -6.97 -9.23 -11.21
CA PHE A 150 -6.67 -9.47 -12.63
C PHE A 150 -5.39 -10.31 -12.90
N ASP A 151 -4.96 -11.09 -11.89
CA ASP A 151 -3.83 -12.04 -11.94
C ASP A 151 -4.10 -13.35 -12.71
N GLY A 152 -5.10 -13.36 -13.59
CA GLY A 152 -5.44 -14.53 -14.42
C GLY A 152 -4.34 -14.88 -15.43
N ALA A 153 -4.53 -15.98 -16.16
CA ALA A 153 -3.66 -16.27 -17.31
C ALA A 153 -3.83 -15.20 -18.40
N GLU A 154 -2.74 -14.82 -19.05
CA GLU A 154 -2.77 -13.86 -20.16
C GLU A 154 -3.73 -14.31 -21.28
N GLY A 155 -4.50 -13.36 -21.82
CA GLY A 155 -5.50 -13.62 -22.85
C GLY A 155 -6.88 -13.03 -22.55
N PRO A 156 -7.90 -13.35 -23.36
CA PRO A 156 -9.24 -12.79 -23.22
C PRO A 156 -9.82 -13.03 -21.82
N LEU A 157 -10.40 -11.99 -21.24
CA LEU A 157 -11.11 -12.05 -19.97
C LEU A 157 -12.57 -12.41 -20.24
N THR A 158 -13.05 -13.50 -19.66
CA THR A 158 -14.49 -13.83 -19.67
C THR A 158 -15.15 -13.42 -18.35
N ASN A 159 -14.54 -13.81 -17.23
CA ASN A 159 -15.03 -13.55 -15.89
C ASN A 159 -13.95 -12.85 -15.07
N ALA A 160 -14.32 -11.77 -14.40
CA ALA A 160 -13.50 -11.12 -13.38
C ALA A 160 -13.91 -11.68 -12.01
N THR A 161 -13.05 -12.48 -11.38
CA THR A 161 -13.37 -13.09 -10.09
C THR A 161 -13.19 -12.10 -8.94
N ASP A 162 -14.22 -11.96 -8.11
CA ASP A 162 -14.15 -11.23 -6.86
C ASP A 162 -13.50 -12.09 -5.77
N THR A 163 -12.31 -11.66 -5.36
CA THR A 163 -11.50 -12.32 -4.33
C THR A 163 -11.70 -11.74 -2.94
N SER A 164 -12.62 -10.78 -2.76
CA SER A 164 -12.96 -10.21 -1.45
C SER A 164 -13.71 -11.19 -0.54
N GLY A 165 -14.31 -12.23 -1.13
CA GLY A 165 -15.23 -13.16 -0.45
C GLY A 165 -16.68 -12.66 -0.42
N ALA A 166 -17.00 -11.56 -1.11
CA ALA A 166 -18.36 -11.04 -1.24
C ALA A 166 -19.14 -11.64 -2.42
N ASN A 167 -18.46 -12.33 -3.35
CA ASN A 167 -19.01 -12.93 -4.56
C ASN A 167 -19.66 -11.92 -5.51
N ASN A 168 -19.13 -10.70 -5.58
CA ASN A 168 -19.51 -9.72 -6.59
C ASN A 168 -18.69 -9.92 -7.87
N ASP A 169 -18.72 -11.13 -8.42
CA ASP A 169 -18.00 -11.46 -9.66
C ASP A 169 -18.47 -10.56 -10.82
N GLY A 170 -17.52 -10.19 -11.68
CA GLY A 170 -17.78 -9.43 -12.90
C GLY A 170 -17.62 -10.28 -14.16
N ALA A 171 -18.03 -9.71 -15.29
CA ALA A 171 -17.79 -10.26 -16.61
C ALA A 171 -17.31 -9.16 -17.55
N ALA A 172 -16.40 -9.49 -18.47
CA ALA A 172 -16.05 -8.57 -19.54
C ALA A 172 -17.25 -8.33 -20.46
N ALA A 173 -17.43 -7.11 -20.95
CA ALA A 173 -18.48 -6.82 -21.92
C ALA A 173 -18.13 -7.33 -23.32
N SER A 174 -16.86 -7.24 -23.76
CA SER A 174 -16.42 -7.87 -25.00
C SER A 174 -14.93 -8.25 -25.09
N ARG A 175 -14.00 -7.29 -25.00
CA ARG A 175 -12.62 -7.43 -25.52
C ARG A 175 -11.51 -7.25 -24.48
N ASP A 176 -11.89 -7.00 -23.25
CA ASP A 176 -10.99 -6.99 -22.10
C ASP A 176 -10.11 -8.23 -22.08
N ARG A 177 -8.84 -8.05 -21.72
CA ARG A 177 -7.88 -9.15 -21.62
C ARG A 177 -6.98 -8.99 -20.41
N ILE A 178 -6.47 -10.11 -19.93
CA ILE A 178 -5.37 -10.13 -18.98
C ILE A 178 -4.04 -10.01 -19.73
N VAL A 179 -3.16 -9.14 -19.25
CA VAL A 179 -1.81 -8.93 -19.77
C VAL A 179 -0.79 -9.05 -18.65
N ALA A 180 0.42 -9.52 -18.96
CA ALA A 180 1.53 -9.45 -18.03
C ALA A 180 1.94 -7.99 -17.74
N GLY A 181 2.58 -7.78 -16.58
CA GLY A 181 3.16 -6.49 -16.20
C GLY A 181 2.16 -5.53 -15.54
N GLY A 182 1.29 -6.09 -14.69
CA GLY A 182 0.52 -5.33 -13.71
C GLY A 182 1.42 -4.63 -12.69
N VAL A 183 0.83 -3.78 -11.86
CA VAL A 183 1.56 -3.20 -10.72
C VAL A 183 1.94 -4.31 -9.72
N VAL A 184 1.07 -5.31 -9.57
CA VAL A 184 1.33 -6.58 -8.90
C VAL A 184 0.83 -7.69 -9.83
N GLY A 185 1.71 -8.60 -10.24
CA GLY A 185 1.34 -9.70 -11.12
C GLY A 185 0.90 -9.25 -12.53
N ASN A 186 -0.32 -9.60 -12.92
CA ASN A 186 -0.91 -9.27 -14.22
C ASN A 186 -1.95 -8.14 -14.06
N ALA A 187 -2.44 -7.61 -15.17
CA ALA A 187 -3.44 -6.55 -15.16
C ALA A 187 -4.55 -6.81 -16.19
N LEU A 188 -5.69 -6.18 -15.97
CA LEU A 188 -6.70 -5.97 -17.01
C LEU A 188 -6.14 -4.93 -17.99
N ALA A 189 -6.11 -5.23 -19.28
CA ALA A 189 -5.89 -4.25 -20.34
C ALA A 189 -7.20 -4.01 -21.08
N ASP A 190 -7.58 -2.74 -21.14
CA ASP A 190 -8.68 -2.24 -21.97
C ASP A 190 -8.11 -1.28 -23.03
N ASP A 191 -7.84 -1.83 -24.21
CA ASP A 191 -7.26 -1.11 -25.35
C ASP A 191 -8.29 -0.63 -26.37
N VAL A 192 -9.58 -0.89 -26.13
CA VAL A 192 -10.68 -0.55 -27.03
C VAL A 192 -11.78 0.26 -26.36
N ALA A 193 -11.58 0.67 -25.10
CA ALA A 193 -12.54 1.43 -24.31
C ALA A 193 -13.85 0.61 -24.14
N ASP A 194 -13.69 -0.57 -23.55
CA ASP A 194 -14.76 -1.48 -23.14
C ASP A 194 -14.99 -1.37 -21.62
N TYR A 195 -15.53 -2.41 -20.97
CA TYR A 195 -15.65 -2.43 -19.50
C TYR A 195 -15.91 -3.83 -18.95
N VAL A 196 -15.46 -4.06 -17.72
CA VAL A 196 -15.95 -5.14 -16.88
C VAL A 196 -17.22 -4.68 -16.18
N LYS A 197 -18.31 -5.44 -16.36
CA LYS A 197 -19.58 -5.24 -15.65
C LYS A 197 -19.64 -6.12 -14.41
N ILE A 198 -19.99 -5.52 -13.29
CA ILE A 198 -20.20 -6.21 -12.02
C ILE A 198 -21.67 -6.00 -11.63
N PRO A 199 -22.49 -7.06 -11.61
CA PRO A 199 -23.91 -6.94 -11.29
C PRO A 199 -24.14 -6.35 -9.90
N VAL A 200 -25.03 -5.37 -9.81
CA VAL A 200 -25.47 -4.76 -8.55
C VAL A 200 -26.99 -4.92 -8.43
N PRO A 201 -27.46 -6.13 -8.05
CA PRO A 201 -28.86 -6.30 -7.66
C PRO A 201 -29.18 -5.45 -6.42
N THR A 202 -30.47 -5.25 -6.16
CA THR A 202 -30.96 -4.42 -5.04
C THR A 202 -30.34 -4.79 -3.68
N GLU A 203 -30.10 -6.09 -3.42
CA GLU A 203 -29.50 -6.62 -2.18
C GLU A 203 -27.96 -6.72 -2.22
N SER A 204 -27.31 -6.18 -3.25
CA SER A 204 -25.86 -6.24 -3.40
C SER A 204 -25.14 -5.52 -2.28
N LYS A 205 -23.96 -6.02 -1.88
CA LYS A 205 -23.05 -5.30 -0.97
C LYS A 205 -22.42 -4.04 -1.60
N LEU A 206 -22.63 -3.84 -2.91
CA LEU A 206 -22.29 -2.62 -3.63
C LEU A 206 -23.43 -1.57 -3.58
N ASN A 207 -24.53 -1.90 -2.90
CA ASN A 207 -25.55 -0.93 -2.48
C ASN A 207 -25.12 -0.29 -1.14
N PHE A 208 -24.43 0.85 -1.21
CA PHE A 208 -23.72 1.42 -0.06
C PHE A 208 -24.61 2.19 0.94
N GLY A 209 -25.84 2.55 0.54
CA GLY A 209 -26.78 3.29 1.38
C GLY A 209 -26.18 4.60 1.94
N VAL A 210 -26.19 4.73 3.26
CA VAL A 210 -25.60 5.89 3.97
C VAL A 210 -24.18 5.63 4.49
N ALA A 211 -23.64 4.42 4.28
CA ALA A 211 -22.38 3.98 4.86
C ALA A 211 -21.18 4.74 4.28
N ASP A 212 -20.06 4.69 5.00
CA ASP A 212 -18.76 5.11 4.47
C ASP A 212 -18.31 4.15 3.35
N VAL A 213 -17.60 4.68 2.37
CA VAL A 213 -17.17 3.93 1.18
C VAL A 213 -15.75 4.29 0.80
N THR A 214 -14.97 3.31 0.37
CA THR A 214 -13.70 3.54 -0.31
C THR A 214 -13.68 2.78 -1.62
N TRP A 215 -13.32 3.45 -2.71
CA TRP A 215 -12.93 2.79 -3.97
C TRP A 215 -11.45 3.06 -4.22
N ALA A 216 -10.69 2.02 -4.55
CA ALA A 216 -9.29 2.10 -4.93
C ALA A 216 -9.04 1.28 -6.18
N TYR A 217 -8.11 1.73 -7.01
CA TYR A 217 -7.62 1.00 -8.16
C TYR A 217 -6.25 1.53 -8.58
N TRP A 218 -5.52 0.71 -9.32
CA TRP A 218 -4.37 1.15 -10.08
C TRP A 218 -4.76 1.35 -11.54
N VAL A 219 -4.20 2.39 -12.16
CA VAL A 219 -4.40 2.66 -13.59
C VAL A 219 -3.10 3.05 -14.25
N ARG A 220 -2.87 2.52 -15.46
CA ARG A 220 -1.85 2.98 -16.40
C ARG A 220 -2.54 3.36 -17.70
N SER A 221 -2.56 4.65 -18.03
CA SER A 221 -3.21 5.13 -19.24
C SER A 221 -2.40 6.25 -19.90
N THR A 222 -2.63 6.45 -21.18
CA THR A 222 -2.20 7.63 -21.94
C THR A 222 -3.39 8.41 -22.50
N GLU A 223 -4.60 8.05 -22.10
CA GLU A 223 -5.82 8.62 -22.63
C GLU A 223 -6.10 10.00 -22.02
N ASP A 224 -6.30 11.00 -22.86
CA ASP A 224 -6.75 12.33 -22.45
C ASP A 224 -8.26 12.36 -22.20
N CYS A 225 -8.71 13.24 -21.30
CA CYS A 225 -10.13 13.52 -21.07
C CYS A 225 -10.50 14.96 -21.46
N PRO A 226 -10.54 15.29 -22.78
CA PRO A 226 -10.66 16.65 -23.26
C PRO A 226 -12.03 17.28 -22.99
N SER A 227 -12.01 18.55 -22.56
CA SER A 227 -13.19 19.40 -22.34
C SER A 227 -13.90 19.78 -23.66
N ALA A 228 -13.18 19.75 -24.79
CA ALA A 228 -13.72 20.04 -26.11
C ALA A 228 -12.92 19.35 -27.23
N ASN A 229 -13.44 18.24 -27.77
CA ASN A 229 -13.31 17.68 -29.14
C ASN A 229 -13.79 16.21 -29.12
N PRO A 230 -14.36 15.64 -30.21
CA PRO A 230 -14.86 14.26 -30.18
C PRO A 230 -13.75 13.20 -30.14
N PRO A 231 -13.90 12.11 -29.34
CA PRO A 231 -14.97 11.95 -28.36
C PRO A 231 -14.73 12.84 -27.13
N LYS A 232 -15.70 13.74 -26.88
CA LYS A 232 -15.72 14.66 -25.73
C LYS A 232 -15.93 13.88 -24.46
N GLY A 233 -15.42 14.41 -23.35
CA GLY A 233 -15.97 14.12 -22.03
C GLY A 233 -15.10 13.25 -21.14
N ASN A 234 -15.69 12.88 -20.02
CA ASN A 234 -15.06 12.12 -18.96
C ASN A 234 -14.63 10.73 -19.44
N ARG A 235 -13.65 10.15 -18.74
CA ARG A 235 -13.27 8.75 -18.85
C ARG A 235 -13.56 8.10 -17.51
N VAL A 236 -14.54 7.21 -17.47
CA VAL A 236 -14.96 6.55 -16.23
C VAL A 236 -14.07 5.34 -16.03
N HIS A 237 -13.30 5.33 -14.95
CA HIS A 237 -12.48 4.18 -14.59
C HIS A 237 -13.29 3.24 -13.71
N LEU A 238 -14.00 3.79 -12.72
CA LEU A 238 -14.93 3.06 -11.86
C LEU A 238 -16.23 3.85 -11.78
N GLY A 239 -17.39 3.21 -11.94
CA GLY A 239 -18.65 3.93 -11.74
C GLY A 239 -19.92 3.14 -12.01
N MET A 240 -21.04 3.79 -11.70
CA MET A 240 -22.38 3.26 -11.88
C MET A 240 -23.34 4.39 -12.27
N GLU A 241 -24.23 4.09 -13.22
CA GLU A 241 -25.28 5.00 -13.66
C GLU A 241 -26.59 4.23 -13.87
N GLU A 242 -27.62 4.54 -13.09
CA GLU A 242 -28.98 4.05 -13.38
C GLU A 242 -29.72 4.97 -14.36
N SER A 243 -30.70 4.40 -15.06
CA SER A 243 -31.61 5.15 -15.94
C SER A 243 -32.60 5.98 -15.15
N GLY A 244 -32.90 7.19 -15.64
CA GLY A 244 -33.90 8.08 -15.05
C GLY A 244 -33.29 9.28 -14.35
N GLY A 245 -34.14 10.21 -13.88
CA GLY A 245 -33.70 11.37 -13.09
C GLY A 245 -33.44 11.03 -11.63
N ASN A 246 -34.23 10.12 -11.05
CA ASN A 246 -34.13 9.72 -9.65
C ASN A 246 -33.17 8.53 -9.47
N SER A 247 -31.96 8.66 -10.03
CA SER A 247 -30.96 7.60 -10.09
C SER A 247 -29.70 7.93 -9.33
N THR A 248 -29.05 6.91 -8.78
CA THR A 248 -27.67 7.02 -8.33
C THR A 248 -26.75 7.25 -9.55
N HIS A 249 -25.85 8.21 -9.44
CA HIS A 249 -24.83 8.50 -10.46
C HIS A 249 -23.50 8.80 -9.79
N VAL A 250 -22.63 7.81 -9.75
CA VAL A 250 -21.36 7.85 -9.02
C VAL A 250 -20.26 7.35 -9.92
N TRP A 251 -19.17 8.11 -10.06
CA TRP A 251 -18.03 7.67 -10.85
C TRP A 251 -16.74 8.40 -10.47
N LEU A 252 -15.64 7.74 -10.80
CA LEU A 252 -14.28 8.16 -10.60
C LEU A 252 -13.46 7.78 -11.84
N GLY A 253 -12.59 8.68 -12.29
CA GLY A 253 -11.70 8.44 -13.42
C GLY A 253 -10.98 9.71 -13.82
N CYS A 254 -10.93 10.00 -15.12
CA CYS A 254 -10.41 11.26 -15.65
C CYS A 254 -11.54 12.22 -16.01
N THR A 255 -11.41 13.49 -15.65
CA THR A 255 -12.47 14.46 -15.90
C THR A 255 -12.03 15.85 -16.36
N SER A 256 -12.94 16.50 -17.07
CA SER A 256 -12.94 17.93 -17.36
C SER A 256 -14.32 18.58 -17.06
N ILE A 257 -14.85 18.36 -15.85
CA ILE A 257 -16.12 18.97 -15.39
C ILE A 257 -15.96 20.50 -15.22
N GLY A 258 -16.12 21.26 -16.31
CA GLY A 258 -16.31 22.71 -16.30
C GLY A 258 -15.41 23.48 -15.33
N ASP A 259 -16.01 24.34 -14.50
CA ASP A 259 -15.29 25.14 -13.49
C ASP A 259 -14.81 24.32 -12.28
N ALA A 260 -15.42 23.15 -12.02
CA ALA A 260 -15.07 22.30 -10.88
C ALA A 260 -13.74 21.54 -11.11
N CYS A 261 -13.44 21.22 -12.36
CA CYS A 261 -12.17 20.64 -12.79
C CYS A 261 -11.73 21.28 -14.12
N PRO A 262 -11.23 22.53 -14.10
CA PRO A 262 -10.82 23.22 -15.32
C PRO A 262 -9.60 22.51 -15.91
N ALA A 263 -9.82 21.83 -17.03
CA ALA A 263 -8.77 21.18 -17.82
C ALA A 263 -8.78 21.78 -19.24
N PRO A 264 -8.17 22.97 -19.43
CA PRO A 264 -8.14 23.64 -20.74
C PRO A 264 -7.42 22.81 -21.82
N ASP A 265 -6.64 21.81 -21.44
CA ASP A 265 -5.84 20.92 -22.30
C ASP A 265 -6.11 19.42 -22.08
N GLY A 266 -7.23 19.02 -21.45
CA GLY A 266 -7.54 17.59 -21.25
C GLY A 266 -6.56 16.86 -20.32
N THR A 267 -6.09 17.56 -19.28
CA THR A 267 -4.92 17.25 -18.41
C THR A 267 -4.76 15.84 -17.85
N GLY A 268 -5.73 14.93 -17.98
CA GLY A 268 -5.54 13.59 -17.45
C GLY A 268 -5.70 13.48 -15.94
N ARG A 269 -6.36 14.44 -15.27
CA ARG A 269 -6.41 14.48 -13.79
C ARG A 269 -7.52 13.60 -13.23
N ALA A 270 -7.23 12.95 -12.10
CA ALA A 270 -8.21 12.16 -11.36
C ALA A 270 -9.38 13.05 -10.89
N GLY A 271 -10.61 12.57 -11.04
CA GLY A 271 -11.79 13.28 -10.56
C GLY A 271 -13.08 12.54 -10.91
N GLY A 272 -14.21 13.16 -10.57
CA GLY A 272 -15.50 12.53 -10.78
C GLY A 272 -16.67 13.31 -10.19
N THR A 273 -17.83 12.67 -10.24
CA THR A 273 -19.06 13.17 -9.64
C THR A 273 -19.70 12.06 -8.82
N TRP A 274 -20.26 12.46 -7.67
CA TRP A 274 -20.94 11.58 -6.75
C TRP A 274 -22.32 12.13 -6.42
N CYS A 275 -23.37 11.50 -6.95
CA CYS A 275 -24.76 11.83 -6.72
C CYS A 275 -25.51 10.63 -6.14
N ALA A 276 -26.16 10.80 -5.00
CA ALA A 276 -27.12 9.78 -4.53
C ALA A 276 -28.47 9.87 -5.28
N GLU A 277 -28.85 11.07 -5.71
CA GLU A 277 -29.92 11.31 -6.67
C GLU A 277 -29.53 12.36 -7.71
N ARG A 278 -29.30 11.92 -8.96
CA ARG A 278 -28.79 12.75 -10.06
C ARG A 278 -29.65 13.98 -10.37
N ALA A 279 -30.98 13.90 -10.23
CA ALA A 279 -31.88 15.03 -10.50
C ALA A 279 -31.81 16.12 -9.42
N VAL A 280 -31.22 15.86 -8.25
CA VAL A 280 -31.17 16.78 -7.12
C VAL A 280 -29.75 17.34 -7.02
N THR A 281 -29.54 18.55 -7.56
CA THR A 281 -28.19 19.15 -7.64
C THR A 281 -27.49 19.31 -6.29
N GLU A 282 -28.23 19.50 -5.19
CA GLU A 282 -27.61 19.60 -3.86
C GLU A 282 -27.22 18.24 -3.26
N ASP A 283 -27.63 17.15 -3.90
CA ASP A 283 -27.29 15.77 -3.55
C ASP A 283 -26.12 15.22 -4.38
N CYS A 284 -25.48 16.11 -5.14
CA CYS A 284 -24.34 15.84 -5.99
C CYS A 284 -23.12 16.64 -5.53
N ALA A 285 -21.95 16.00 -5.54
CA ALA A 285 -20.66 16.67 -5.43
C ALA A 285 -19.75 16.26 -6.59
N SER A 286 -19.05 17.23 -7.18
CA SER A 286 -17.93 16.97 -8.07
C SER A 286 -16.62 17.20 -7.33
N PHE A 287 -15.63 16.36 -7.59
CA PHE A 287 -14.30 16.44 -7.00
C PHE A 287 -13.24 16.31 -8.08
N CYS A 288 -12.11 16.99 -7.88
CA CYS A 288 -11.04 17.10 -8.87
C CYS A 288 -9.69 17.10 -8.17
N GLY A 289 -8.81 16.25 -8.66
CA GLY A 289 -7.41 16.16 -8.26
C GLY A 289 -6.53 17.20 -8.93
N ARG A 290 -5.24 17.11 -8.63
CA ARG A 290 -4.17 17.94 -9.20
C ARG A 290 -3.17 17.10 -9.99
N THR A 291 -3.03 15.83 -9.62
CA THR A 291 -2.08 14.91 -10.23
C THR A 291 -2.64 14.37 -11.55
N ARG A 292 -1.81 14.41 -12.60
CA ARG A 292 -2.12 13.74 -13.88
C ARG A 292 -1.92 12.24 -13.69
N ILE A 293 -2.84 11.44 -14.21
CA ILE A 293 -2.86 9.97 -14.10
C ILE A 293 -2.79 9.29 -15.48
N ASN A 294 -2.52 10.06 -16.54
CA ASN A 294 -2.50 9.60 -17.93
C ASN A 294 -1.12 9.78 -18.60
N ASP A 295 -0.04 9.72 -17.83
CA ASP A 295 1.33 9.91 -18.33
C ASP A 295 2.01 8.59 -18.78
N GLY A 296 1.25 7.49 -18.82
CA GLY A 296 1.74 6.16 -19.14
C GLY A 296 2.41 5.42 -17.97
N ALA A 297 2.47 6.00 -16.77
CA ALA A 297 2.88 5.31 -15.55
C ALA A 297 1.66 4.74 -14.79
N TRP A 298 1.93 3.79 -13.89
CA TRP A 298 0.95 3.29 -12.95
C TRP A 298 0.68 4.33 -11.85
N HIS A 299 -0.59 4.67 -11.65
CA HIS A 299 -1.06 5.53 -10.56
C HIS A 299 -2.06 4.82 -9.67
N HIS A 300 -1.97 5.05 -8.37
CA HIS A 300 -2.95 4.56 -7.40
C HIS A 300 -3.99 5.64 -7.13
N VAL A 301 -5.25 5.41 -7.51
CA VAL A 301 -6.32 6.39 -7.35
C VAL A 301 -7.33 5.88 -6.34
N VAL A 302 -7.62 6.67 -5.31
CA VAL A 302 -8.55 6.31 -4.25
C VAL A 302 -9.53 7.43 -3.97
N LEU A 303 -10.82 7.09 -3.88
CA LEU A 303 -11.85 7.98 -3.36
C LEU A 303 -12.40 7.42 -2.05
N VAL A 304 -12.40 8.24 -1.01
CA VAL A 304 -12.99 7.93 0.29
C VAL A 304 -14.19 8.83 0.53
N LYS A 305 -15.37 8.24 0.69
CA LYS A 305 -16.59 8.90 1.21
C LYS A 305 -16.70 8.64 2.71
N ARG A 306 -16.82 9.71 3.49
CA ARG A 306 -17.15 9.65 4.93
C ARG A 306 -18.46 10.37 5.22
N GLY A 307 -19.31 9.78 6.05
CA GLY A 307 -20.56 10.37 6.50
C GLY A 307 -21.62 10.51 5.39
N HIS A 308 -22.77 11.06 5.75
CA HIS A 308 -23.92 11.19 4.85
C HIS A 308 -24.44 12.64 4.89
N ALA A 309 -24.87 13.12 6.05
CA ALA A 309 -25.22 14.52 6.30
C ALA A 309 -24.83 14.93 7.73
N PRO A 310 -23.66 15.56 7.97
CA PRO A 310 -22.67 15.93 6.96
C PRO A 310 -21.89 14.71 6.43
N GLY A 311 -21.39 14.84 5.21
CA GLY A 311 -20.48 13.93 4.54
C GLY A 311 -19.33 14.67 3.86
N SER A 312 -18.38 13.89 3.36
CA SER A 312 -17.20 14.40 2.65
C SER A 312 -16.67 13.37 1.66
N LEU A 313 -16.07 13.86 0.58
CA LEU A 313 -15.33 13.06 -0.40
C LEU A 313 -13.86 13.50 -0.38
N ARG A 314 -12.94 12.53 -0.23
CA ARG A 314 -11.49 12.76 -0.24
C ARG A 314 -10.84 11.94 -1.34
N LEU A 315 -10.10 12.61 -2.22
CA LEU A 315 -9.39 12.00 -3.33
C LEU A 315 -7.90 11.85 -2.99
N PHE A 316 -7.35 10.67 -3.24
CA PHE A 316 -5.93 10.38 -3.15
C PHE A 316 -5.39 9.95 -4.50
N VAL A 317 -4.16 10.36 -4.77
CA VAL A 317 -3.34 9.86 -5.88
C VAL A 317 -1.97 9.48 -5.32
N ASP A 318 -1.48 8.30 -5.70
CA ASP A 318 -0.16 7.76 -5.31
C ASP A 318 0.07 7.75 -3.78
N GLY A 319 -0.99 7.34 -3.07
CA GLY A 319 -1.00 7.17 -1.61
C GLY A 319 -1.03 8.47 -0.82
N LYS A 320 -1.33 9.62 -1.45
CA LYS A 320 -1.38 10.95 -0.82
C LYS A 320 -2.67 11.67 -1.16
N VAL A 321 -3.16 12.50 -0.23
CA VAL A 321 -4.30 13.40 -0.50
C VAL A 321 -3.96 14.33 -1.66
N ASP A 322 -4.74 14.28 -2.73
CA ASP A 322 -4.46 15.02 -3.97
C ASP A 322 -5.19 16.37 -4.02
N ALA A 323 -6.32 16.48 -3.31
CA ALA A 323 -7.13 17.69 -3.21
C ALA A 323 -7.79 17.83 -1.82
N PRO A 324 -8.18 19.04 -1.40
CA PRO A 324 -8.98 19.23 -0.19
C PRO A 324 -10.29 18.43 -0.23
N ASP A 325 -10.77 18.03 0.95
CA ASP A 325 -12.04 17.34 1.09
C ASP A 325 -13.17 18.16 0.46
N THR A 326 -14.02 17.50 -0.31
CA THR A 326 -15.25 18.07 -0.86
C THR A 326 -16.37 17.81 0.13
N PRO A 327 -16.85 18.84 0.88
CA PRO A 327 -17.96 18.66 1.81
C PRO A 327 -19.27 18.47 1.04
N ILE A 328 -20.16 17.64 1.57
CA ILE A 328 -21.49 17.40 1.02
C ILE A 328 -22.46 17.04 2.15
N ALA A 329 -23.75 17.31 1.97
CA ALA A 329 -24.80 16.79 2.83
C ALA A 329 -25.81 16.07 1.94
N PHE A 330 -25.61 14.76 1.78
CA PHE A 330 -26.48 13.93 0.97
C PHE A 330 -27.89 13.93 1.57
N LYS A 331 -28.89 14.05 0.70
CA LYS A 331 -30.32 13.97 1.03
C LYS A 331 -30.82 12.54 0.92
N GLU A 332 -30.28 11.78 -0.03
CA GLU A 332 -30.71 10.41 -0.32
C GLU A 332 -29.57 9.40 -0.10
N PRO A 333 -29.89 8.14 0.23
CA PRO A 333 -28.88 7.09 0.33
C PRO A 333 -28.37 6.69 -1.08
N ILE A 334 -27.12 6.25 -1.17
CA ILE A 334 -26.51 5.72 -2.41
C ILE A 334 -27.05 4.31 -2.60
N VAL A 335 -28.18 4.20 -3.29
CA VAL A 335 -28.85 2.92 -3.52
C VAL A 335 -29.16 2.71 -4.97
N VAL A 336 -29.03 1.47 -5.42
CA VAL A 336 -29.59 1.05 -6.70
C VAL A 336 -31.09 0.82 -6.51
N ARG A 337 -31.89 1.40 -7.40
CA ARG A 337 -33.35 1.32 -7.43
C ARG A 337 -33.86 0.40 -8.54
N SER A 338 -32.98 -0.01 -9.44
CA SER A 338 -33.19 -1.01 -10.48
C SER A 338 -31.92 -1.82 -10.70
N ASP A 339 -32.05 -3.06 -11.20
CA ASP A 339 -30.88 -3.88 -11.53
C ASP A 339 -29.97 -3.11 -12.50
N THR A 340 -28.76 -2.83 -12.04
CA THR A 340 -27.73 -2.08 -12.76
C THR A 340 -26.39 -2.76 -12.53
N ASP A 341 -25.40 -2.36 -13.30
CA ASP A 341 -24.05 -2.90 -13.21
C ASP A 341 -23.08 -1.79 -12.83
N PHE A 342 -22.12 -2.13 -11.98
CA PHE A 342 -20.93 -1.31 -11.76
C PHE A 342 -19.93 -1.59 -12.88
N GLY A 343 -19.32 -0.55 -13.44
CA GLY A 343 -18.33 -0.68 -14.50
C GLY A 343 -16.90 -0.42 -14.01
N VAL A 344 -15.96 -1.23 -14.50
CA VAL A 344 -14.51 -0.95 -14.51
C VAL A 344 -14.12 -0.69 -15.96
N GLY A 345 -13.57 0.49 -16.28
CA GLY A 345 -13.25 0.90 -17.66
C GLY A 345 -14.35 1.70 -18.36
N GLY A 346 -15.51 1.93 -17.73
CA GLY A 346 -16.58 2.75 -18.29
C GLY A 346 -17.83 2.69 -17.44
N PHE A 347 -18.91 3.36 -17.85
CA PHE A 347 -20.23 2.94 -17.37
C PHE A 347 -20.65 1.66 -18.08
N SER A 348 -21.30 0.80 -17.32
CA SER A 348 -21.77 -0.53 -17.76
C SER A 348 -22.81 -0.53 -18.89
N ARG A 349 -23.18 0.64 -19.40
CA ARG A 349 -24.08 0.85 -20.54
C ARG A 349 -23.33 1.26 -21.82
N GLY A 350 -22.00 1.21 -21.80
CA GLY A 350 -21.15 1.59 -22.94
C GLY A 350 -21.01 3.09 -23.14
N THR A 351 -21.14 3.89 -22.07
CA THR A 351 -20.95 5.35 -22.11
C THR A 351 -19.72 5.75 -21.29
N PHE A 352 -19.06 6.83 -21.73
CA PHE A 352 -17.82 7.35 -21.13
C PHE A 352 -16.72 6.30 -20.93
N PRO A 353 -16.46 5.44 -21.93
CA PRO A 353 -15.48 4.38 -21.78
C PRO A 353 -14.08 4.99 -21.62
N ALA A 354 -13.20 4.24 -20.99
CA ALA A 354 -11.82 4.59 -20.70
C ALA A 354 -10.88 3.52 -21.24
N ALA A 355 -9.80 3.93 -21.86
CA ALA A 355 -8.73 3.05 -22.28
C ALA A 355 -7.57 3.12 -21.27
N GLY A 356 -7.06 1.95 -20.88
CA GLY A 356 -5.96 1.83 -19.94
C GLY A 356 -5.82 0.43 -19.38
N ASP A 357 -4.74 0.23 -18.63
CA ASP A 357 -4.56 -0.97 -17.84
C ASP A 357 -5.03 -0.72 -16.41
N PHE A 358 -5.77 -1.66 -15.83
CA PHE A 358 -6.31 -1.62 -14.48
C PHE A 358 -5.83 -2.80 -13.66
N ASP A 359 -5.52 -2.56 -12.38
CA ASP A 359 -5.00 -3.58 -11.48
C ASP A 359 -5.45 -3.29 -10.03
N GLU A 360 -5.50 -4.32 -9.17
CA GLU A 360 -5.85 -4.24 -7.75
C GLU A 360 -7.09 -3.37 -7.48
N VAL A 361 -8.18 -3.60 -8.23
CA VAL A 361 -9.44 -2.85 -8.08
C VAL A 361 -10.17 -3.34 -6.83
N ALA A 362 -10.39 -2.44 -5.87
CA ALA A 362 -10.94 -2.79 -4.58
C ALA A 362 -12.00 -1.79 -4.10
N MET A 363 -13.03 -2.30 -3.44
CA MET A 363 -14.10 -1.51 -2.84
C MET A 363 -14.33 -1.92 -1.39
N TRP A 364 -14.46 -0.95 -0.49
CA TRP A 364 -14.78 -1.18 0.92
C TRP A 364 -16.08 -0.47 1.29
N ALA A 365 -16.93 -1.16 2.05
CA ALA A 365 -18.06 -0.60 2.78
C ALA A 365 -17.60 0.06 4.11
N ARG A 366 -16.46 0.74 4.06
CA ARG A 366 -15.90 1.59 5.11
C ARG A 366 -14.97 2.62 4.51
N ALA A 367 -14.70 3.68 5.25
CA ALA A 367 -13.68 4.65 4.89
C ALA A 367 -12.30 4.17 5.36
N LEU A 368 -11.34 4.05 4.42
CA LEU A 368 -9.93 3.90 4.75
C LEU A 368 -9.38 5.22 5.30
N ASP A 369 -8.51 5.16 6.30
CA ASP A 369 -7.72 6.32 6.73
C ASP A 369 -6.50 6.58 5.83
N ASP A 370 -5.82 7.70 6.05
CA ASP A 370 -4.70 8.15 5.22
C ASP A 370 -3.51 7.15 5.29
N ASP A 371 -3.31 6.48 6.42
CA ASP A 371 -2.24 5.50 6.61
C ASP A 371 -2.56 4.19 5.87
N GLU A 372 -3.82 3.73 5.93
CA GLU A 372 -4.31 2.58 5.16
C GLU A 372 -4.19 2.82 3.66
N VAL A 373 -4.58 4.00 3.16
CA VAL A 373 -4.41 4.34 1.73
C VAL A 373 -2.93 4.37 1.34
N GLY A 374 -2.07 4.92 2.22
CA GLY A 374 -0.62 4.89 2.04
C GLY A 374 -0.05 3.46 2.02
N ALA A 375 -0.58 2.55 2.83
CA ALA A 375 -0.16 1.16 2.91
C ALA A 375 -0.57 0.37 1.65
N VAL A 376 -1.77 0.60 1.11
CA VAL A 376 -2.21 0.03 -0.20
C VAL A 376 -1.28 0.51 -1.32
N HIS A 377 -0.87 1.79 -1.31
CA HIS A 377 0.05 2.30 -2.31
C HIS A 377 1.45 1.70 -2.18
N ARG A 378 2.06 1.79 -0.98
CA ARG A 378 3.46 1.38 -0.74
C ARG A 378 3.69 -0.10 -0.97
N ARG A 379 2.73 -0.98 -0.68
CA ARG A 379 2.90 -2.42 -0.95
C ARG A 379 3.14 -2.70 -2.44
N ALA A 380 2.48 -1.95 -3.33
CA ALA A 380 2.57 -2.18 -4.76
C ALA A 380 3.76 -1.46 -5.41
N THR A 381 4.38 -0.47 -4.75
CA THR A 381 5.52 0.29 -5.32
C THR A 381 6.88 -0.01 -4.71
N LEU A 382 6.93 -0.68 -3.56
CA LEU A 382 8.16 -1.06 -2.89
C LEU A 382 8.46 -2.55 -3.13
N ARG A 383 9.73 -2.90 -3.34
CA ARG A 383 10.19 -4.28 -3.45
C ARG A 383 11.42 -4.51 -2.58
N LEU A 384 11.45 -5.68 -1.94
CA LEU A 384 12.62 -6.19 -1.23
C LEU A 384 12.78 -7.67 -1.62
N SER A 385 13.97 -8.05 -2.05
CA SER A 385 14.30 -9.44 -2.29
C SER A 385 15.72 -9.78 -1.84
N LEU A 386 15.97 -11.05 -1.57
CA LEU A 386 17.25 -11.56 -1.10
C LEU A 386 17.76 -12.68 -2.00
N ARG A 387 19.09 -12.79 -2.10
CA ARG A 387 19.81 -13.94 -2.63
C ARG A 387 20.95 -14.29 -1.68
N VAL A 388 21.46 -15.50 -1.77
CA VAL A 388 22.59 -15.99 -0.95
C VAL A 388 23.66 -16.63 -1.80
N ARG A 389 24.90 -16.68 -1.30
CA ARG A 389 25.99 -17.45 -1.91
C ARG A 389 26.86 -18.07 -0.83
N VAL A 390 27.40 -19.26 -1.12
CA VAL A 390 28.36 -19.96 -0.26
C VAL A 390 29.74 -19.83 -0.87
N CYS A 391 30.73 -19.43 -0.07
CA CYS A 391 32.09 -19.14 -0.53
C CYS A 391 33.11 -20.12 0.03
N ALA A 392 34.15 -20.39 -0.75
CA ALA A 392 35.32 -21.13 -0.32
C ALA A 392 36.32 -20.22 0.42
N SER A 393 36.43 -18.95 0.02
CA SER A 393 37.34 -17.97 0.62
C SER A 393 36.67 -17.15 1.72
N ALA A 394 37.43 -16.78 2.76
CA ALA A 394 36.92 -16.04 3.91
C ALA A 394 36.39 -14.64 3.57
N ASP A 395 36.87 -14.06 2.46
CA ASP A 395 36.46 -12.77 1.93
C ASP A 395 35.49 -12.90 0.73
N CYS A 396 35.07 -14.12 0.39
CA CYS A 396 34.29 -14.43 -0.81
C CYS A 396 34.92 -13.91 -2.13
N SER A 397 36.25 -13.79 -2.19
CA SER A 397 36.97 -13.39 -3.41
C SER A 397 36.92 -14.43 -4.53
N ASP A 398 36.52 -15.66 -4.23
CA ASP A 398 36.23 -16.72 -5.20
C ASP A 398 34.95 -16.49 -6.01
N ASP A 399 34.21 -15.42 -5.70
CA ASP A 399 33.05 -14.88 -6.42
C ASP A 399 32.02 -15.91 -6.94
N PRO A 400 31.51 -16.81 -6.07
CA PRO A 400 30.44 -17.71 -6.47
C PRO A 400 29.15 -16.92 -6.73
N PRO A 401 28.27 -17.43 -7.61
CA PRO A 401 27.04 -16.74 -7.96
C PRO A 401 26.06 -16.69 -6.78
N PHE A 402 25.30 -15.58 -6.70
CA PHE A 402 24.16 -15.47 -5.81
C PHE A 402 22.97 -16.26 -6.34
N VAL A 403 22.45 -17.16 -5.51
CA VAL A 403 21.27 -17.98 -5.80
C VAL A 403 20.05 -17.52 -5.01
N GLY A 404 18.88 -17.66 -5.62
CA GLY A 404 17.59 -17.46 -4.96
C GLY A 404 16.96 -18.77 -4.51
N GLY A 405 15.65 -18.76 -4.32
CA GLY A 405 14.83 -19.94 -4.08
C GLY A 405 14.66 -20.82 -5.33
N PRO A 406 13.60 -21.65 -5.37
CA PRO A 406 13.33 -22.53 -6.50
C PRO A 406 13.37 -21.80 -7.85
N ALA A 407 13.94 -22.45 -8.86
CA ALA A 407 14.18 -21.89 -10.20
C ALA A 407 15.07 -20.62 -10.25
N GLY A 408 15.81 -20.32 -9.18
CA GLY A 408 16.75 -19.19 -9.13
C GLY A 408 16.09 -17.82 -8.90
N VAL A 409 14.80 -17.82 -8.58
CA VAL A 409 14.01 -16.61 -8.24
C VAL A 409 14.47 -16.07 -6.88
N PRO A 410 14.74 -14.76 -6.72
CA PRO A 410 15.07 -14.18 -5.42
C PRO A 410 14.06 -14.54 -4.33
N PHE A 411 14.52 -14.66 -3.09
CA PHE A 411 13.64 -14.77 -1.94
C PHE A 411 12.93 -13.44 -1.73
N ALA A 412 11.60 -13.41 -1.81
CA ALA A 412 10.78 -12.23 -1.61
C ALA A 412 9.56 -12.59 -0.77
N ASP A 413 8.89 -11.57 -0.24
CA ASP A 413 7.73 -11.78 0.62
C ASP A 413 6.61 -12.54 -0.12
N PRO A 414 6.17 -13.72 0.34
CA PRO A 414 5.29 -14.58 -0.44
C PRO A 414 3.88 -13.97 -0.60
N ALA A 415 3.39 -13.99 -1.84
CA ALA A 415 2.00 -13.63 -2.13
C ALA A 415 1.02 -14.57 -1.42
N GLY A 416 -0.16 -14.04 -1.04
CA GLY A 416 -1.24 -14.82 -0.42
C GLY A 416 -1.01 -15.25 1.04
N VAL A 417 0.15 -14.95 1.64
CA VAL A 417 0.44 -15.23 3.05
C VAL A 417 0.24 -13.96 3.89
N PRO A 418 -0.65 -13.93 4.91
CA PRO A 418 -0.97 -12.69 5.62
C PRO A 418 0.04 -12.31 6.72
N THR A 419 1.25 -12.85 6.68
CA THR A 419 2.30 -12.64 7.68
C THR A 419 3.65 -12.43 7.00
N PRO A 420 4.66 -11.88 7.70
CA PRO A 420 6.02 -11.90 7.21
C PRO A 420 6.49 -13.29 6.80
N PRO A 421 7.54 -13.38 5.97
CA PRO A 421 8.06 -14.63 5.44
C PRO A 421 8.47 -15.61 6.55
N ALA A 422 7.99 -16.85 6.46
CA ALA A 422 8.54 -17.95 7.24
C ALA A 422 9.94 -18.33 6.71
N PRO A 423 10.79 -19.03 7.51
CA PRO A 423 12.09 -19.48 7.04
C PRO A 423 12.01 -20.29 5.73
N ALA A 424 12.67 -19.80 4.69
CA ALA A 424 12.77 -20.44 3.39
C ALA A 424 13.93 -21.45 3.36
N ALA A 425 13.69 -22.62 2.76
CA ALA A 425 14.72 -23.64 2.63
C ALA A 425 15.82 -23.21 1.63
N LEU A 426 17.08 -23.41 2.00
CA LEU A 426 18.23 -23.20 1.15
C LEU A 426 18.62 -24.52 0.48
N ALA A 427 18.08 -24.76 -0.71
CA ALA A 427 18.39 -25.96 -1.50
C ALA A 427 19.50 -25.68 -2.52
N GLY A 428 20.36 -26.68 -2.77
CA GLY A 428 21.35 -26.63 -3.86
C GLY A 428 22.62 -25.81 -3.62
N LEU A 429 22.82 -25.26 -2.40
CA LEU A 429 24.00 -24.46 -2.04
C LEU A 429 25.28 -25.27 -1.73
N GLY A 430 25.19 -26.60 -1.62
CA GLY A 430 26.30 -27.43 -1.16
C GLY A 430 26.68 -27.17 0.31
N ARG A 431 27.81 -27.75 0.73
CA ARG A 431 28.42 -27.46 2.04
C ARG A 431 29.44 -26.34 1.89
N GLY A 432 29.63 -25.56 2.94
CA GLY A 432 30.67 -24.54 2.98
C GLY A 432 30.85 -23.95 4.36
N ARG A 433 31.89 -23.15 4.53
CA ARG A 433 32.21 -22.46 5.78
C ARG A 433 31.71 -21.01 5.80
N TYR A 434 31.73 -20.35 4.65
CA TYR A 434 31.41 -18.94 4.52
C TYR A 434 30.13 -18.74 3.72
N ILE A 435 29.26 -17.84 4.17
CA ILE A 435 28.03 -17.47 3.46
C ILE A 435 27.88 -15.95 3.43
N GLN A 436 27.25 -15.44 2.38
CA GLN A 436 26.91 -14.04 2.24
C GLN A 436 25.52 -13.92 1.63
N TYR A 437 24.72 -12.95 2.09
CA TYR A 437 23.47 -12.60 1.44
C TYR A 437 23.56 -11.23 0.78
N GLU A 438 22.65 -11.02 -0.16
CA GLU A 438 22.50 -9.77 -0.86
C GLU A 438 21.02 -9.42 -0.93
N ALA A 439 20.69 -8.23 -0.46
CA ALA A 439 19.35 -7.66 -0.52
C ALA A 439 19.27 -6.65 -1.67
N GLU A 440 18.25 -6.79 -2.51
CA GLU A 440 17.87 -5.82 -3.53
C GLU A 440 16.63 -5.08 -3.07
N LEU A 441 16.71 -3.75 -3.02
CA LEU A 441 15.63 -2.85 -2.65
C LEU A 441 15.27 -2.00 -3.87
N SER A 442 13.98 -1.80 -4.10
CA SER A 442 13.53 -0.81 -5.09
C SER A 442 12.24 -0.11 -4.67
N SER A 443 12.04 1.07 -5.27
CA SER A 443 10.92 1.94 -5.05
C SER A 443 10.54 2.66 -6.34
N ALA A 444 9.29 2.49 -6.76
CA ALA A 444 8.69 3.31 -7.82
C ALA A 444 8.18 4.66 -7.30
N THR A 445 8.23 4.90 -5.99
CA THR A 445 7.72 6.12 -5.35
C THR A 445 8.88 6.97 -4.82
N PRO A 446 9.02 8.23 -5.27
CA PRO A 446 10.07 9.11 -4.77
C PRO A 446 10.03 9.23 -3.24
N ARG A 447 11.19 9.03 -2.60
CA ARG A 447 11.41 9.13 -1.14
C ARG A 447 10.73 8.07 -0.28
N ALA A 448 10.02 7.10 -0.86
CA ALA A 448 9.59 5.91 -0.13
C ALA A 448 10.68 4.83 -0.23
N THR A 449 10.90 4.08 0.84
CA THR A 449 11.92 3.03 0.89
C THR A 449 11.36 1.74 1.49
N PRO A 450 11.71 0.56 0.94
CA PRO A 450 11.64 -0.68 1.69
C PRO A 450 12.60 -0.64 2.88
N GLU A 451 12.35 -1.49 3.86
CA GLU A 451 13.19 -1.66 5.04
C GLU A 451 13.38 -3.15 5.31
N LEU A 452 14.64 -3.57 5.40
CA LEU A 452 15.06 -4.90 5.84
C LEU A 452 15.58 -4.81 7.28
N MET A 453 14.91 -5.45 8.23
CA MET A 453 15.17 -5.29 9.67
C MET A 453 15.96 -6.45 10.30
N ASP A 454 15.83 -7.65 9.76
CA ASP A 454 16.48 -8.85 10.29
C ASP A 454 16.79 -9.78 9.12
N VAL A 455 17.97 -10.38 9.12
CA VAL A 455 18.30 -11.55 8.32
C VAL A 455 18.89 -12.61 9.22
N SER A 456 18.34 -13.81 9.12
CA SER A 456 18.75 -14.98 9.91
C SER A 456 18.98 -16.18 9.00
N ILE A 457 20.14 -16.80 9.11
CA ILE A 457 20.52 -18.02 8.39
C ILE A 457 20.77 -19.12 9.40
N VAL A 458 20.17 -20.28 9.20
CA VAL A 458 20.43 -21.47 10.03
C VAL A 458 21.36 -22.40 9.28
N ALA A 459 22.40 -22.90 9.94
CA ALA A 459 23.32 -23.90 9.42
C ALA A 459 23.46 -25.09 10.36
N ARG A 460 23.76 -26.27 9.81
CA ARG A 460 23.96 -27.52 10.58
C ARG A 460 25.32 -28.14 10.26
N PRO A 461 25.99 -28.76 11.25
CA PRO A 461 27.26 -29.46 11.04
C PRO A 461 27.26 -30.46 9.90
#